data_AF-A0A8S0YZB5-F1
#
_entry.id   AF-A0A8S0YZB5-F1
#
_cell.length_a   1.000
_cell.length_b   1.000
_cell.length_c   1.000
_cell.angle_alpha   90.00
_cell.angle_beta   90.00
_cell.angle_gamma   90.00
#
_symmetry.space_group_name_H-M   'P 1'
#
loop_
_entity.id
_entity.type
_entity.pdbx_description
1 polymer ?
#
loop_
_entity_poly.entity_id
_entity_poly.type
_entity_poly.pdbx_seq_one_letter_code
_entity_poly.pdbx_strand_id
1 'polypeptide(L)'
;MVVFRISLLLILYFTEIPRSVGADDAEVKEGTPLGQPTDWFKTREMWRAKNYNYTNKSNVSEPLRLVIIHDTDSQRCHRFILCASEMRLLQSYYHSNFQYDIPYNFLIGGDGRVYEGRGWNVAGAHTNGYNRCSLGLAFIGDYRDDWPCCTVVTELQQQRAKLLLEEGVKLGHLSPNFHVLGAKDLRNPRGPGTNLYRAIKGWSNYDHVNLYKNLTCEEIEQL
;
A
#
# COMPACT_ATOMS: atom_id res chain seq x y z
N MET A 1 -61.55 -61.48 -18.08
CA MET A 1 -61.30 -60.56 -16.95
C MET A 1 -59.80 -60.56 -16.68
N VAL A 2 -59.07 -59.58 -17.21
CA VAL A 2 -57.66 -59.31 -16.88
C VAL A 2 -57.55 -57.79 -16.77
N VAL A 3 -57.39 -57.29 -15.56
CA VAL A 3 -57.23 -55.86 -15.27
C VAL A 3 -55.73 -55.59 -15.17
N PHE A 4 -55.15 -54.93 -16.17
CA PHE A 4 -53.77 -54.45 -16.06
C PHE A 4 -53.76 -53.18 -15.21
N ARG A 5 -53.17 -53.27 -14.00
CA ARG A 5 -52.86 -52.10 -13.19
C ARG A 5 -51.53 -51.53 -13.67
N ILE A 6 -51.55 -50.32 -14.21
CA ILE A 6 -50.35 -49.53 -14.47
C ILE A 6 -50.01 -48.80 -13.18
N SER A 7 -48.98 -49.26 -12.48
CA SER A 7 -48.41 -48.53 -11.34
C SER A 7 -47.42 -47.49 -11.87
N LEU A 8 -47.80 -46.21 -11.88
CA LEU A 8 -46.87 -45.11 -12.12
C LEU A 8 -46.01 -44.89 -10.86
N LEU A 9 -44.73 -45.23 -10.93
CA LEU A 9 -43.73 -44.81 -9.95
C LEU A 9 -43.30 -43.37 -10.27
N LEU A 10 -43.72 -42.41 -9.44
CA LEU A 10 -43.21 -41.05 -9.43
C LEU A 10 -41.81 -41.06 -8.81
N ILE A 11 -40.78 -40.99 -9.65
CA ILE A 11 -39.40 -40.73 -9.19
C ILE A 11 -39.26 -39.22 -8.99
N LEU A 12 -39.29 -38.79 -7.74
CA LEU A 12 -38.98 -37.41 -7.37
C LEU A 12 -37.46 -37.22 -7.50
N TYR A 13 -37.02 -36.58 -8.60
CA TYR A 13 -35.67 -36.03 -8.65
C TYR A 13 -35.62 -34.81 -7.73
N PHE A 14 -35.02 -34.95 -6.55
CA PHE A 14 -34.57 -33.81 -5.77
C PHE A 14 -33.42 -33.16 -6.54
N THR A 15 -33.75 -32.16 -7.35
CA THR A 15 -32.75 -31.20 -7.80
C THR A 15 -32.40 -30.33 -6.60
N GLU A 16 -31.27 -30.62 -5.95
CA GLU A 16 -30.60 -29.67 -5.07
C GLU A 16 -30.19 -28.48 -5.96
N ILE A 17 -31.06 -27.47 -6.03
CA ILE A 17 -30.70 -26.17 -6.59
C ILE A 17 -29.69 -25.58 -5.59
N PRO A 18 -28.40 -25.38 -5.95
CA PRO A 18 -27.50 -24.63 -5.08
C PRO A 18 -28.10 -23.25 -4.90
N ARG A 19 -28.52 -22.95 -3.67
CA ARG A 19 -29.02 -21.63 -3.28
C ARG A 19 -27.97 -20.62 -3.72
N SER A 20 -28.38 -19.67 -4.56
CA SER A 20 -27.56 -18.49 -4.83
C SER A 20 -27.15 -17.93 -3.49
N VAL A 21 -25.85 -17.91 -3.20
CA VAL A 21 -25.32 -17.15 -2.08
C VAL A 21 -25.67 -15.71 -2.42
N GLY A 22 -26.79 -15.25 -1.86
CA GLY A 22 -27.11 -13.85 -1.82
C GLY A 22 -25.94 -13.15 -1.15
N ALA A 23 -25.71 -11.89 -1.52
CA ALA A 23 -25.01 -10.98 -0.64
C ALA A 23 -25.83 -10.94 0.66
N ASP A 24 -25.51 -11.84 1.59
CA ASP A 24 -25.92 -11.70 2.96
C ASP A 24 -25.27 -10.41 3.41
N ASP A 25 -26.13 -9.43 3.66
CA ASP A 25 -25.81 -8.27 4.47
C ASP A 25 -25.20 -8.79 5.78
N ALA A 26 -23.88 -8.88 5.80
CA ALA A 26 -23.12 -9.09 7.00
C ALA A 26 -23.32 -7.83 7.83
N GLU A 27 -24.38 -7.84 8.64
CA GLU A 27 -24.60 -6.89 9.72
C GLU A 27 -23.32 -6.87 10.56
N VAL A 28 -22.53 -5.82 10.39
CA VAL A 28 -21.33 -5.59 11.18
C VAL A 28 -21.80 -5.35 12.60
N LYS A 29 -21.71 -6.39 13.44
CA LYS A 29 -21.95 -6.25 14.86
C LYS A 29 -20.91 -5.28 15.42
N GLU A 30 -21.36 -4.08 15.80
CA GLU A 30 -20.57 -3.17 16.64
C GLU A 30 -20.06 -3.95 17.85
N GLY A 31 -18.73 -4.02 17.99
CA GLY A 31 -18.08 -4.71 19.10
C GLY A 31 -17.42 -6.05 18.79
N THR A 32 -17.33 -6.49 17.53
CA THR A 32 -16.42 -7.60 17.18
C THR A 32 -14.97 -7.10 17.21
N PRO A 33 -14.05 -7.64 18.02
CA PRO A 33 -12.65 -7.25 17.95
C PRO A 33 -12.11 -7.63 16.58
N LEU A 34 -11.90 -6.63 15.71
CA LEU A 34 -11.14 -6.79 14.48
C LEU A 34 -9.82 -7.45 14.87
N GLY A 35 -9.46 -8.53 14.16
CA GLY A 35 -8.34 -9.38 14.50
C GLY A 35 -7.07 -8.60 14.87
N GLN A 36 -6.27 -9.26 15.73
CA GLN A 36 -4.85 -9.03 15.99
C GLN A 36 -4.08 -8.29 14.87
N PRO A 37 -3.02 -7.53 15.22
CA PRO A 37 -2.50 -6.36 14.50
C PRO A 37 -3.15 -6.14 13.14
N THR A 38 -4.24 -5.37 13.17
CA THR A 38 -5.09 -4.91 12.07
C THR A 38 -4.86 -5.58 10.70
N ASP A 39 -5.85 -6.33 10.17
CA ASP A 39 -5.78 -7.06 8.88
C ASP A 39 -5.28 -6.22 7.67
N TRP A 40 -5.32 -4.90 7.75
CA TRP A 40 -4.80 -4.03 6.70
C TRP A 40 -3.26 -3.93 6.65
N PHE A 41 -2.54 -4.20 7.74
CA PHE A 41 -1.07 -4.10 7.79
C PHE A 41 -0.43 -5.47 7.61
N LYS A 42 0.59 -5.57 6.76
CA LYS A 42 1.31 -6.81 6.44
C LYS A 42 2.80 -6.63 6.68
N THR A 43 3.29 -7.28 7.73
CA THR A 43 4.71 -7.26 8.11
C THR A 43 5.57 -7.93 7.04
N ARG A 44 6.88 -7.70 7.12
CA ARG A 44 7.89 -8.38 6.28
C ARG A 44 7.74 -9.90 6.28
N GLU A 45 7.47 -10.50 7.43
CA GLU A 45 7.27 -11.95 7.56
C GLU A 45 6.04 -12.42 6.76
N MET A 46 4.93 -11.68 6.84
CA MET A 46 3.66 -12.06 6.20
C MET A 46 3.78 -12.15 4.67
N TRP A 47 4.53 -11.24 4.04
CA TRP A 47 4.77 -11.31 2.58
C TRP A 47 6.01 -12.12 2.19
N ARG A 48 6.68 -12.75 3.18
CA ARG A 48 7.89 -13.58 3.03
C ARG A 48 9.07 -12.81 2.44
N ALA A 49 9.35 -11.65 3.03
CA ALA A 49 10.52 -10.86 2.72
C ALA A 49 11.81 -11.65 2.95
N LYS A 50 12.80 -11.47 2.08
CA LYS A 50 14.18 -11.83 2.41
C LYS A 50 14.68 -10.92 3.53
N ASN A 51 15.45 -11.48 4.46
CA ASN A 51 16.14 -10.70 5.47
C ASN A 51 17.16 -9.77 4.82
N TYR A 52 17.26 -8.55 5.36
CA TYR A 52 18.25 -7.58 4.92
C TYR A 52 18.88 -6.94 6.16
N ASN A 53 20.20 -6.77 6.15
CA ASN A 53 20.92 -6.19 7.28
C ASN A 53 21.17 -4.70 7.05
N TYR A 54 20.60 -3.87 7.91
CA TYR A 54 20.71 -2.41 7.84
C TYR A 54 21.84 -1.89 8.75
N THR A 55 23.09 -2.32 8.54
CA THR A 55 24.23 -1.83 9.34
C THR A 55 24.73 -0.45 8.87
N ASN A 56 24.98 0.45 9.83
CA ASN A 56 25.70 1.74 9.71
C ASN A 56 25.13 2.82 8.75
N LYS A 57 23.94 2.66 8.16
CA LYS A 57 23.38 3.62 7.17
C LYS A 57 21.91 3.98 7.38
N SER A 58 21.31 3.61 8.51
CA SER A 58 19.86 3.55 8.71
C SER A 58 19.29 4.63 9.63
N ASN A 59 20.11 5.47 10.27
CA ASN A 59 19.60 6.46 11.22
C ASN A 59 18.75 7.51 10.49
N VAL A 60 17.45 7.51 10.79
CA VAL A 60 16.50 8.59 10.51
C VAL A 60 16.45 9.52 11.72
N SER A 61 16.33 10.83 11.47
CA SER A 61 16.10 11.81 12.53
C SER A 61 14.59 11.97 12.71
N GLU A 62 14.04 11.26 13.69
CA GLU A 62 12.62 11.33 14.04
C GLU A 62 12.34 12.48 15.04
N PRO A 63 11.14 13.10 15.00
CA PRO A 63 10.03 12.81 14.08
C PRO A 63 10.28 13.35 12.67
N LEU A 64 9.97 12.53 11.66
CA LEU A 64 10.08 12.90 10.26
C LEU A 64 9.02 13.95 9.89
N ARG A 65 9.42 14.94 9.09
CA ARG A 65 8.54 16.04 8.65
C ARG A 65 8.02 15.86 7.23
N LEU A 66 8.51 14.84 6.54
CA LEU A 66 8.20 14.61 5.13
C LEU A 66 7.76 13.18 4.88
N VAL A 67 6.73 13.06 4.04
CA VAL A 67 6.31 11.81 3.42
C VAL A 67 6.40 12.00 1.92
N ILE A 68 7.19 11.16 1.26
CA ILE A 68 7.37 11.22 -0.20
C ILE A 68 6.63 10.05 -0.83
N ILE A 69 5.66 10.38 -1.68
CA ILE A 69 4.82 9.43 -2.39
C ILE A 69 5.47 9.02 -3.71
N HIS A 70 5.49 7.72 -3.94
CA HIS A 70 5.95 7.07 -5.17
C HIS A 70 4.88 6.14 -5.72
N ASP A 71 5.01 5.78 -6.98
CA ASP A 71 4.54 4.51 -7.52
C ASP A 71 5.71 3.57 -7.78
N THR A 72 5.43 2.29 -8.00
CA THR A 72 6.49 1.28 -8.20
C THR A 72 6.87 1.07 -9.65
N ASP A 73 6.17 1.70 -10.60
CA ASP A 73 6.26 1.44 -12.05
C ASP A 73 6.14 -0.06 -12.37
N SER A 74 5.33 -0.77 -11.60
CA SER A 74 5.24 -2.23 -11.63
C SER A 74 3.82 -2.72 -11.90
N GLN A 75 3.60 -4.04 -11.89
CA GLN A 75 2.25 -4.57 -12.10
C GLN A 75 1.36 -4.27 -10.89
N ARG A 76 0.11 -3.89 -11.15
CA ARG A 76 -0.89 -3.74 -10.11
C ARG A 76 -1.30 -5.11 -9.57
N CYS A 77 -1.72 -5.14 -8.32
CA CYS A 77 -2.12 -6.33 -7.61
C CYS A 77 -3.40 -6.03 -6.81
N HIS A 78 -4.35 -6.98 -6.74
CA HIS A 78 -5.67 -6.75 -6.12
C HIS A 78 -6.06 -7.84 -5.11
N ARG A 79 -5.13 -8.74 -4.78
CA ARG A 79 -5.31 -9.77 -3.75
C ARG A 79 -4.01 -9.90 -2.98
N PHE A 80 -4.11 -10.24 -1.69
CA PHE A 80 -2.94 -10.37 -0.82
C PHE A 80 -1.84 -11.25 -1.43
N ILE A 81 -2.16 -12.41 -2.00
CA ILE A 81 -1.17 -13.32 -2.58
C ILE A 81 -0.43 -12.71 -3.78
N LEU A 82 -1.13 -11.93 -4.60
CA LEU A 82 -0.56 -11.26 -5.77
C LEU A 82 0.29 -10.08 -5.33
N CYS A 83 -0.18 -9.28 -4.38
CA CYS A 83 0.59 -8.16 -3.85
C CYS A 83 1.83 -8.62 -3.07
N ALA A 84 1.74 -9.68 -2.28
CA ALA A 84 2.90 -10.30 -1.64
C ALA A 84 3.89 -10.87 -2.68
N SER A 85 3.40 -11.40 -3.80
CA SER A 85 4.26 -11.81 -4.91
C SER A 85 4.98 -10.63 -5.53
N GLU A 86 4.26 -9.54 -5.80
CA GLU A 86 4.83 -8.32 -6.36
C GLU A 86 5.88 -7.69 -5.43
N MET A 87 5.62 -7.65 -4.12
CA MET A 87 6.58 -7.23 -3.10
C MET A 87 7.90 -8.03 -3.18
N ARG A 88 7.82 -9.36 -3.34
CA ARG A 88 9.02 -10.21 -3.48
C ARG A 88 9.74 -10.00 -4.82
N LEU A 89 9.02 -9.73 -5.89
CA LEU A 89 9.60 -9.40 -7.20
C LEU A 89 10.35 -8.07 -7.13
N LEU A 90 9.72 -7.04 -6.56
CA LEU A 90 10.35 -5.73 -6.32
C LEU A 90 11.60 -5.88 -5.46
N GLN A 91 11.51 -6.55 -4.31
CA GLN A 91 12.67 -6.78 -3.45
C GLN A 91 13.80 -7.52 -4.19
N SER A 92 13.46 -8.56 -4.96
CA SER A 92 14.46 -9.32 -5.72
C SER A 92 15.12 -8.47 -6.80
N TYR A 93 14.34 -7.63 -7.50
CA TYR A 93 14.85 -6.69 -8.49
C TYR A 93 15.86 -5.72 -7.87
N TYR A 94 15.52 -5.07 -6.75
CA TYR A 94 16.43 -4.11 -6.11
C TYR A 94 17.67 -4.79 -5.52
N HIS A 95 17.51 -5.99 -4.96
CA HIS A 95 18.62 -6.76 -4.44
C HIS A 95 19.62 -7.15 -5.54
N SER A 96 19.12 -7.67 -6.67
CA SER A 96 19.97 -8.13 -7.77
C SER A 96 20.65 -6.99 -8.54
N ASN A 97 19.99 -5.83 -8.68
CA ASN A 97 20.52 -4.72 -9.48
C ASN A 97 21.33 -3.69 -8.67
N PHE A 98 21.02 -3.52 -7.38
CA PHE A 98 21.58 -2.42 -6.57
C PHE A 98 22.14 -2.87 -5.22
N GLN A 99 22.06 -4.17 -4.88
CA GLN A 99 22.46 -4.72 -3.58
C GLN A 99 21.72 -4.07 -2.39
N TYR A 100 20.52 -3.52 -2.64
CA TYR A 100 19.67 -2.87 -1.64
C TYR A 100 18.42 -3.69 -1.38
N ASP A 101 17.81 -3.49 -0.21
CA ASP A 101 16.43 -3.88 -0.02
C ASP A 101 15.49 -2.96 -0.83
N ILE A 102 14.21 -3.33 -0.90
CA ILE A 102 13.13 -2.49 -1.43
C ILE A 102 13.29 -1.04 -0.94
N PRO A 103 13.22 -0.02 -1.83
CA PRO A 103 13.67 1.32 -1.48
C PRO A 103 12.70 2.10 -0.60
N TYR A 104 11.46 1.64 -0.47
CA TYR A 104 10.38 2.32 0.23
C TYR A 104 10.24 1.81 1.67
N ASN A 105 9.82 2.69 2.58
CA ASN A 105 9.51 2.32 3.96
C ASN A 105 8.25 1.48 4.02
N PHE A 106 7.20 1.93 3.31
CA PHE A 106 5.92 1.23 3.22
C PHE A 106 5.40 1.24 1.79
N LEU A 107 4.57 0.25 1.47
CA LEU A 107 3.91 0.15 0.17
C LEU A 107 2.41 -0.11 0.35
N ILE A 108 1.59 0.35 -0.58
CA ILE A 108 0.14 0.12 -0.59
C ILE A 108 -0.23 -0.68 -1.83
N GLY A 109 -0.77 -1.88 -1.61
CA GLY A 109 -1.30 -2.73 -2.67
C GLY A 109 -2.61 -2.20 -3.23
N GLY A 110 -2.94 -2.58 -4.48
CA GLY A 110 -4.28 -2.34 -5.04
C GLY A 110 -5.38 -3.18 -4.38
N ASP A 111 -5.02 -4.02 -3.40
CA ASP A 111 -5.93 -4.72 -2.49
C ASP A 111 -6.23 -3.92 -1.21
N GLY A 112 -5.69 -2.71 -1.08
CA GLY A 112 -5.92 -1.82 0.07
C GLY A 112 -5.19 -2.23 1.34
N ARG A 113 -4.14 -3.06 1.24
CA ARG A 113 -3.27 -3.39 2.38
C ARG A 113 -1.99 -2.57 2.33
N VAL A 114 -1.46 -2.27 3.50
CA VAL A 114 -0.14 -1.68 3.69
C VAL A 114 0.86 -2.80 3.92
N TYR A 115 1.94 -2.78 3.17
CA TYR A 115 3.03 -3.73 3.24
C TYR A 115 4.25 -3.02 3.82
N GLU A 116 4.82 -3.61 4.87
CA GLU A 116 6.08 -3.16 5.45
C GLU A 116 7.23 -3.42 4.47
N GLY A 117 7.85 -2.36 3.99
CA GLY A 117 9.11 -2.40 3.24
C GLY A 117 10.26 -2.34 4.23
N ARG A 118 10.98 -1.21 4.26
CA ARG A 118 12.01 -0.96 5.28
C ARG A 118 11.46 -0.66 6.67
N GLY A 119 10.18 -0.29 6.76
CA GLY A 119 9.52 0.02 8.03
C GLY A 119 9.87 1.40 8.59
N TRP A 120 9.52 1.59 9.86
CA TRP A 120 9.89 2.76 10.66
C TRP A 120 11.38 2.71 11.07
N ASN A 121 11.95 3.83 11.52
CA ASN A 121 13.30 3.89 12.09
C ASN A 121 14.45 3.47 11.14
N VAL A 122 14.17 3.27 9.86
CA VAL A 122 15.16 2.87 8.85
C VAL A 122 15.08 3.82 7.67
N ALA A 123 16.21 4.44 7.31
CA ALA A 123 16.29 5.29 6.13
C ALA A 123 15.93 4.53 4.82
N GLY A 124 15.17 5.23 3.98
CA GLY A 124 14.78 4.77 2.65
C GLY A 124 15.94 4.67 1.64
N ALA A 125 15.62 4.26 0.42
CA ALA A 125 16.45 4.49 -0.77
C ALA A 125 15.59 4.97 -1.95
N HIS A 126 14.48 5.66 -1.65
CA HIS A 126 13.44 6.05 -2.61
C HIS A 126 13.67 7.44 -3.22
N THR A 127 14.37 8.34 -2.54
CA THR A 127 14.57 9.72 -3.03
C THR A 127 15.95 10.23 -2.64
N ASN A 128 16.82 10.34 -3.65
CA ASN A 128 18.20 10.79 -3.44
C ASN A 128 18.24 12.16 -2.75
N GLY A 129 19.02 12.26 -1.67
CA GLY A 129 19.12 13.47 -0.84
C GLY A 129 18.04 13.64 0.25
N TYR A 130 16.97 12.84 0.24
CA TYR A 130 15.84 12.96 1.18
C TYR A 130 15.61 11.71 2.04
N ASN A 131 16.27 10.58 1.74
CA ASN A 131 16.02 9.27 2.36
C ASN A 131 16.09 9.21 3.90
N ARG A 132 16.88 10.08 4.54
CA ARG A 132 17.07 10.06 6.01
C ARG A 132 16.15 11.01 6.78
N CYS A 133 15.50 11.94 6.08
CA CYS A 133 14.64 12.97 6.65
C CYS A 133 13.20 12.87 6.11
N SER A 134 12.86 11.75 5.45
CA SER A 134 11.52 11.50 4.94
C SER A 134 11.13 10.03 5.04
N LEU A 135 9.83 9.80 5.06
CA LEU A 135 9.21 8.49 4.92
C LEU A 135 8.87 8.24 3.45
N GLY A 136 9.37 7.14 2.87
CA GLY A 136 8.98 6.70 1.53
C GLY A 136 7.75 5.82 1.55
N LEU A 137 6.65 6.29 0.95
CA LEU A 137 5.42 5.52 0.79
C LEU A 137 5.12 5.31 -0.70
N ALA A 138 5.15 4.06 -1.16
CA ALA A 138 4.87 3.75 -2.56
C ALA A 138 3.50 3.09 -2.77
N PHE A 139 2.86 3.35 -3.89
CA PHE A 139 1.67 2.64 -4.34
C PHE A 139 2.10 1.60 -5.37
N ILE A 140 1.76 0.33 -5.14
CA ILE A 140 2.11 -0.76 -6.05
C ILE A 140 1.33 -0.60 -7.35
N GLY A 141 2.03 -0.43 -8.46
CA GLY A 141 1.46 -0.21 -9.78
C GLY A 141 2.16 0.88 -10.59
N ASP A 142 1.58 1.16 -11.75
CA ASP A 142 1.86 2.30 -12.62
C ASP A 142 0.62 3.21 -12.64
N TYR A 143 0.79 4.48 -12.29
CA TYR A 143 -0.30 5.46 -12.16
C TYR A 143 -0.26 6.58 -13.20
N ARG A 144 0.44 6.38 -14.32
CA ARG A 144 0.46 7.35 -15.43
C ARG A 144 -0.89 7.42 -16.16
N ASP A 145 -1.15 8.57 -16.76
CA ASP A 145 -2.40 8.90 -17.45
C ASP A 145 -2.42 8.49 -18.94
N ASP A 146 -1.26 8.18 -19.51
CA ASP A 146 -1.11 7.68 -20.88
C ASP A 146 -1.34 6.16 -21.00
N TRP A 147 -1.68 5.48 -19.90
CA TRP A 147 -1.89 4.03 -19.86
C TRP A 147 -3.37 3.65 -19.98
N PRO A 148 -3.78 2.69 -20.86
CA PRO A 148 -5.15 2.68 -21.40
C PRO A 148 -6.27 2.19 -20.48
N CYS A 149 -6.00 1.68 -19.29
CA CYS A 149 -7.05 1.36 -18.31
C CYS A 149 -6.53 1.23 -16.88
N CYS A 150 -7.37 1.66 -15.92
CA CYS A 150 -7.29 1.30 -14.50
C CYS A 150 -6.07 1.84 -13.70
N THR A 151 -5.42 2.92 -14.12
CA THR A 151 -4.34 3.59 -13.35
C THR A 151 -4.87 4.55 -12.26
N VAL A 152 -6.09 4.30 -11.77
CA VAL A 152 -6.74 5.14 -10.76
C VAL A 152 -6.37 4.64 -9.37
N VAL A 153 -5.91 5.55 -8.51
CA VAL A 153 -5.75 5.28 -7.09
C VAL A 153 -7.13 5.15 -6.43
N THR A 154 -7.38 4.02 -5.79
CA THR A 154 -8.68 3.76 -5.16
C THR A 154 -8.84 4.54 -3.87
N GLU A 155 -10.09 4.79 -3.47
CA GLU A 155 -10.38 5.44 -2.18
C GLU A 155 -9.80 4.64 -1.00
N LEU A 156 -9.92 3.30 -1.05
CA LEU A 156 -9.39 2.42 -0.02
C LEU A 156 -7.86 2.59 0.13
N GLN A 157 -7.11 2.69 -0.96
CA GLN A 157 -5.66 2.94 -0.89
C GLN A 157 -5.36 4.29 -0.25
N GLN A 158 -6.12 5.34 -0.56
CA GLN A 158 -5.94 6.67 0.05
C GLN A 158 -6.29 6.66 1.54
N GLN A 159 -7.38 6.01 1.93
CA GLN A 159 -7.75 5.83 3.34
C GLN A 159 -6.67 5.09 4.11
N ARG A 160 -6.06 4.06 3.51
CA ARG A 160 -4.99 3.26 4.12
C ARG A 160 -3.68 4.03 4.26
N ALA A 161 -3.35 4.87 3.28
CA ALA A 161 -2.27 5.83 3.43
C ALA A 161 -2.51 6.75 4.63
N LYS A 162 -3.69 7.38 4.73
CA LYS A 162 -4.02 8.27 5.84
C LYS A 162 -3.91 7.57 7.20
N LEU A 163 -4.49 6.37 7.34
CA LEU A 163 -4.40 5.57 8.57
C LEU A 163 -2.96 5.26 8.97
N LEU A 164 -2.11 4.86 8.02
CA LEU A 164 -0.69 4.62 8.28
C LEU A 164 0.03 5.88 8.77
N LEU A 165 -0.26 7.03 8.16
CA LEU A 165 0.39 8.29 8.51
C LEU A 165 -0.09 8.83 9.86
N GLU A 166 -1.38 8.70 10.17
CA GLU A 166 -1.94 9.00 11.48
C GLU A 166 -1.31 8.12 12.58
N GLU A 167 -1.11 6.83 12.29
CA GLU A 167 -0.42 5.93 13.21
C GLU A 167 1.05 6.34 13.40
N GLY A 168 1.74 6.73 12.32
CA GLY A 168 3.09 7.28 12.40
C GLY A 168 3.19 8.53 13.28
N VAL A 169 2.17 9.40 13.26
CA VAL A 169 2.10 10.56 14.17
C VAL A 169 1.89 10.12 15.61
N LYS A 170 0.96 9.19 15.86
CA LYS A 170 0.68 8.68 17.22
C LYS A 170 1.89 8.01 17.85
N LEU A 171 2.66 7.27 17.06
CA LEU A 171 3.87 6.56 17.50
C LEU A 171 5.11 7.46 17.59
N GLY A 172 5.02 8.72 17.14
CA GLY A 172 6.13 9.69 17.20
C GLY A 172 7.13 9.59 16.04
N HIS A 173 6.87 8.75 15.03
CA HIS A 173 7.72 8.66 13.83
C HIS A 173 7.52 9.84 12.87
N LEU A 174 6.31 10.43 12.86
CA LEU A 174 5.96 11.60 12.04
C LEU A 174 5.60 12.79 12.93
N SER A 175 6.04 13.98 12.52
CA SER A 175 5.61 15.22 13.16
C SER A 175 4.11 15.43 12.91
N PRO A 176 3.31 15.90 13.88
CA PRO A 176 1.89 16.25 13.63
C PRO A 176 1.68 17.25 12.48
N ASN A 177 2.71 18.02 12.13
CA ASN A 177 2.72 19.00 11.04
C ASN A 177 3.54 18.54 9.82
N PHE A 178 3.67 17.23 9.61
CA PHE A 178 4.37 16.69 8.45
C PHE A 178 3.67 17.08 7.14
N HIS A 179 4.45 17.15 6.06
CA HIS A 179 3.93 17.40 4.72
C HIS A 179 4.10 16.20 3.80
N VAL A 180 3.17 16.09 2.84
CA VAL A 180 3.18 15.09 1.77
C VAL A 180 3.65 15.73 0.49
N LEU A 181 4.59 15.06 -0.19
CA LEU A 181 5.10 15.45 -1.50
C LEU A 181 5.04 14.25 -2.45
N GLY A 182 4.88 14.50 -3.74
CA GLY A 182 5.22 13.52 -4.77
C GLY A 182 6.72 13.54 -5.01
N ALA A 183 7.32 12.39 -5.39
CA ALA A 183 8.73 12.36 -5.80
C ALA A 183 9.09 13.38 -6.92
N LYS A 184 8.09 13.76 -7.72
CA LYS A 184 8.10 14.79 -8.78
C LYS A 184 8.31 16.20 -8.27
N ASP A 185 7.91 16.48 -7.03
CA ASP A 185 8.11 17.79 -6.42
C ASP A 185 9.59 18.00 -6.04
N LEU A 186 10.39 16.93 -6.04
CA LEU A 186 11.79 16.91 -5.61
C LEU A 186 12.76 16.52 -6.74
N ARG A 187 13.01 15.22 -6.94
CA ARG A 187 14.13 14.71 -7.76
C ARG A 187 13.70 13.77 -8.87
N ASN A 188 12.50 13.20 -8.82
CA ASN A 188 12.03 12.23 -9.79
C ASN A 188 10.89 12.81 -10.64
N PRO A 189 11.17 13.44 -11.80
CA PRO A 189 10.14 14.14 -12.57
C PRO A 189 9.02 13.23 -13.11
N ARG A 190 9.21 11.91 -13.07
CA ARG A 190 8.27 10.91 -13.60
C ARG A 190 7.31 10.34 -12.57
N GLY A 191 7.70 10.24 -11.30
CA GLY A 191 6.89 9.60 -10.25
C GLY A 191 6.43 10.61 -9.18
N PRO A 192 5.27 10.45 -8.54
CA PRO A 192 4.29 9.42 -8.84
C PRO A 192 3.57 9.72 -10.17
N GLY A 193 3.13 8.68 -10.88
CA GLY A 193 2.36 8.82 -12.11
C GLY A 193 1.18 9.79 -11.96
N THR A 194 0.79 10.43 -13.07
CA THR A 194 -0.10 11.59 -13.10
C THR A 194 -1.40 11.43 -12.30
N ASN A 195 -2.02 10.24 -12.31
CA ASN A 195 -3.27 10.02 -11.58
C ASN A 195 -3.07 9.98 -10.07
N LEU A 196 -2.00 9.34 -9.60
CA LEU A 196 -1.65 9.33 -8.18
C LEU A 196 -1.19 10.73 -7.73
N TYR A 197 -0.39 11.41 -8.55
CA TYR A 197 0.02 12.79 -8.28
C TYR A 197 -1.18 13.73 -8.14
N ARG A 198 -2.18 13.62 -9.02
CA ARG A 198 -3.42 14.42 -8.91
C ARG A 198 -4.19 14.15 -7.62
N ALA A 199 -4.25 12.90 -7.18
CA ALA A 199 -4.97 12.54 -5.96
C ALA A 199 -4.29 13.08 -4.70
N ILE A 200 -2.97 12.95 -4.57
CA ILE A 200 -2.25 13.41 -3.37
C ILE A 200 -2.27 14.93 -3.24
N LYS A 201 -2.37 15.68 -4.35
CA LYS A 201 -2.58 17.14 -4.31
C LYS A 201 -3.92 17.55 -3.68
N GLY A 202 -4.85 16.62 -3.51
CA GLY A 202 -6.10 16.87 -2.78
C GLY A 202 -6.01 16.58 -1.27
N TRP A 203 -4.86 16.11 -0.77
CA TRP A 203 -4.70 15.81 0.66
C TRP A 203 -4.40 17.10 1.43
N SER A 204 -4.97 17.23 2.64
CA SER A 204 -4.89 18.46 3.45
C SER A 204 -3.48 18.83 3.88
N ASN A 205 -2.58 17.86 3.93
CA ASN A 205 -1.17 18.00 4.31
C ASN A 205 -0.22 17.98 3.11
N TYR A 206 -0.72 18.11 1.87
CA TYR A 206 0.14 18.23 0.71
C TYR A 206 0.88 19.59 0.71
N ASP A 207 2.17 19.58 0.36
CA ASP A 207 2.99 20.79 0.27
C ASP A 207 2.65 21.61 -1.00
N HIS A 208 1.64 22.47 -0.89
CA HIS A 208 1.22 23.34 -1.99
C HIS A 208 2.17 24.51 -2.27
N VAL A 209 3.08 24.82 -1.33
CA VAL A 209 3.95 26.01 -1.40
C VAL A 209 5.39 25.67 -1.76
N ASN A 210 5.69 24.38 -1.96
CA ASN A 210 7.04 23.86 -2.20
C ASN A 210 8.03 24.23 -1.09
N LEU A 211 7.59 24.18 0.17
CA LEU A 211 8.39 24.51 1.35
C LEU A 211 9.70 23.74 1.40
N TYR A 212 9.71 22.47 0.97
CA TYR A 212 10.86 21.58 1.08
C TYR A 212 11.70 21.47 -0.19
N LYS A 213 11.30 22.17 -1.25
CA LYS A 213 12.00 22.14 -2.52
C LYS A 213 13.38 22.77 -2.36
N ASN A 214 14.41 22.06 -2.80
CA ASN A 214 15.83 22.44 -2.72
C ASN A 214 16.45 22.43 -1.31
N LEU A 215 15.69 22.13 -0.25
CA LEU A 215 16.28 21.96 1.08
C LEU A 215 17.04 20.64 1.19
N THR A 216 18.13 20.64 1.95
CA THR A 216 18.83 19.41 2.35
C THR A 216 18.16 18.76 3.57
N CYS A 217 18.48 17.50 3.85
CA CYS A 217 17.97 16.86 5.07
C CYS A 217 18.46 17.58 6.35
N GLU A 218 19.67 18.15 6.37
CA GLU A 218 20.14 18.95 7.52
C GLU A 218 19.25 20.16 7.78
N GLU A 219 18.85 20.88 6.72
CA GLU A 219 17.98 22.05 6.83
C GLU A 219 16.57 21.63 7.28
N ILE A 220 16.05 20.51 6.75
CA ILE A 220 14.73 19.97 7.11
C ILE A 220 14.66 19.55 8.58
N GLU A 221 15.74 18.94 9.10
CA GLU A 221 15.86 18.50 10.49
C GLU A 221 15.88 19.68 11.48
N GLN A 222 16.15 20.91 11.03
CA GLN A 222 16.21 22.12 11.84
C GLN A 222 14.93 22.97 11.82
N LEU A 223 13.98 22.69 10.91
CA LEU A 223 12.66 23.33 10.90
C LEU A 223 11.87 22.99 12.16
#